data_AF-W4Q9C9-F1
#
_entry.id   AF-W4Q9C9-F1
#
_cell.length_a   1.000
_cell.length_b   1.000
_cell.length_c   1.000
_cell.angle_alpha   90.00
_cell.angle_beta   90.00
_cell.angle_gamma   90.00
#
_symmetry.space_group_name_H-M   'P 1'
#
loop_
_entity.id
_entity.type
_entity.pdbx_description
1 polymer ?
#
loop_
_entity_poly.entity_id
_entity_poly.type
_entity_poly.pdbx_seq_one_letter_code
_entity_poly.pdbx_strand_id
1 'polypeptide(L)'
;MNRNLVLVYESVMVLLAIVSVTMIWSDNESLYLIDRIVWFIFLVDVSIRFYKSKGKWEYIKTHPLDFIAIIPFDAIFQLARIARLFRAIRLIAIGAHFLKPVFDIVRTNGLHKVITCTAILIFVSAIPIKTIEPSMESYADALWWSIVTATTVGYGDISPETNIGRVIALILMIFGIGLIGMITGSIATYFLSGQQKEHGAIEFIKSELSRYEELSEEEFERLLVLMNQLRKEKKKIG
;
A
#
# COMPACT_ATOMS: atom_id res chain seq x y z
N MET A 1 10.40 4.04 18.09
CA MET A 1 10.65 5.41 17.53
C MET A 1 9.31 6.18 17.46
N ASN A 2 9.28 7.52 17.46
CA ASN A 2 8.02 8.27 17.38
C ASN A 2 7.33 7.97 16.03
N ARG A 3 6.06 7.55 16.00
CA ARG A 3 5.40 7.02 14.77
C ARG A 3 5.44 8.01 13.60
N ASN A 4 5.33 9.31 13.89
CA ASN A 4 5.43 10.37 12.89
C ASN A 4 6.85 10.51 12.31
N LEU A 5 7.89 10.25 13.11
CA LEU A 5 9.28 10.25 12.62
C LEU A 5 9.55 9.06 11.70
N VAL A 6 8.92 7.90 11.95
CA VAL A 6 9.01 6.72 11.08
C VAL A 6 8.38 7.02 9.72
N LEU A 7 7.16 7.57 9.70
CA LEU A 7 6.46 7.89 8.45
C LEU A 7 7.18 8.96 7.62
N VAL A 8 7.72 10.00 8.26
CA VAL A 8 8.52 11.03 7.58
C VAL A 8 9.79 10.41 7.00
N TYR A 9 10.47 9.57 7.78
CA TYR A 9 11.67 8.87 7.34
C TYR A 9 11.39 7.97 6.12
N GLU A 10 10.32 7.15 6.17
CA GLU A 10 9.91 6.28 5.06
C GLU A 10 9.58 7.10 3.80
N SER A 11 8.85 8.21 3.96
CA SER A 11 8.48 9.10 2.85
C SER A 11 9.71 9.74 2.20
N VAL A 12 10.69 10.15 3.00
CA VAL A 12 11.97 10.71 2.52
C VAL A 12 12.78 9.65 1.77
N MET A 13 12.85 8.42 2.28
CA MET A 13 13.54 7.32 1.62
C MET A 13 12.92 6.96 0.27
N VAL A 14 11.59 7.03 0.16
CA VAL A 14 10.87 6.85 -1.11
C VAL A 14 11.21 7.96 -2.10
N LEU A 15 11.19 9.21 -1.65
CA LEU A 15 11.51 10.35 -2.51
C LEU A 15 12.95 10.23 -3.04
N LEU A 16 13.91 9.88 -2.18
CA LEU A 16 15.30 9.66 -2.57
C LEU A 16 15.45 8.49 -3.55
N ALA A 17 14.70 7.41 -3.36
CA ALA A 17 14.69 6.28 -4.30
C ALA A 17 14.17 6.71 -5.68
N ILE A 18 13.08 7.48 -5.74
CA ILE A 18 12.51 8.00 -6.99
C ILE A 18 13.51 8.93 -7.70
N VAL A 19 14.12 9.86 -6.96
CA VAL A 19 15.12 10.79 -7.49
C VAL A 19 16.31 10.05 -8.07
N SER A 20 16.89 9.08 -7.35
CA SER A 20 18.00 8.25 -7.86
C SER A 20 17.60 7.51 -9.15
N VAL A 21 16.37 6.96 -9.21
CA VAL A 21 15.88 6.27 -10.41
C VAL A 21 15.73 7.21 -11.61
N THR A 22 15.23 8.44 -11.41
CA THR A 22 15.08 9.41 -12.50
C THR A 22 16.41 9.93 -13.04
N MET A 23 17.42 10.03 -12.17
CA MET A 23 18.75 10.55 -12.53
C MET A 23 19.64 9.51 -13.24
N ILE A 24 19.24 8.23 -13.23
CA ILE A 24 20.06 7.10 -13.68
C ILE A 24 20.30 7.04 -15.20
N TRP A 25 19.50 7.78 -15.99
CA TRP A 25 19.60 7.85 -17.45
C TRP A 25 20.35 9.09 -17.96
N SER A 26 20.81 9.94 -17.04
CA SER A 26 21.47 11.19 -17.39
C SER A 26 22.98 11.00 -17.27
N ASP A 27 23.69 11.09 -18.40
CA ASP A 27 25.15 10.98 -18.50
C ASP A 27 25.89 12.22 -17.92
N ASN A 28 25.25 12.98 -17.03
CA ASN A 28 25.85 14.14 -16.38
C ASN A 28 26.75 13.71 -15.22
N GLU A 29 28.02 14.14 -15.29
CA GLU A 29 29.06 13.85 -14.30
C GLU A 29 28.67 14.32 -12.88
N SER A 30 27.91 15.43 -12.76
CA SER A 30 27.39 15.94 -11.49
C SER A 30 26.34 15.03 -10.83
N LEU A 31 25.62 14.22 -11.60
CA LEU A 31 24.58 13.32 -11.08
C LEU A 31 25.15 12.02 -10.52
N TYR A 32 26.34 11.63 -10.97
CA TYR A 32 27.08 10.49 -10.41
C TYR A 32 27.41 10.71 -8.91
N LEU A 33 27.75 11.94 -8.53
CA LEU A 33 28.02 12.28 -7.14
C LEU A 33 26.77 12.17 -6.26
N ILE A 34 25.61 12.57 -6.78
CA ILE A 34 24.31 12.44 -6.10
C ILE A 34 23.92 10.98 -5.92
N ASP A 35 24.06 10.16 -6.96
CA ASP A 35 23.76 8.73 -6.88
C ASP A 35 24.64 8.02 -5.85
N ARG A 36 25.93 8.39 -5.78
CA ARG A 36 26.85 7.86 -4.75
C ARG A 36 26.47 8.27 -3.33
N ILE A 37 25.95 9.49 -3.14
CA ILE A 37 25.43 9.96 -1.85
C ILE A 37 24.18 9.17 -1.47
N VAL A 38 23.23 8.99 -2.39
CA VAL A 38 22.00 8.21 -2.14
C VAL A 38 22.35 6.76 -1.80
N TRP A 39 23.27 6.15 -2.55
CA TRP A 39 23.78 4.82 -2.26
C TRP A 39 24.38 4.72 -0.85
N PHE A 40 25.18 5.71 -0.45
CA PHE A 40 25.79 5.73 0.88
C PHE A 40 24.73 5.83 1.99
N ILE A 41 23.65 6.59 1.77
CA ILE A 41 22.51 6.66 2.69
C ILE A 41 21.86 5.28 2.85
N PHE A 42 21.58 4.57 1.76
CA PHE A 42 21.02 3.21 1.81
C PHE A 42 21.96 2.20 2.47
N LEU A 43 23.27 2.29 2.22
CA LEU A 43 24.28 1.47 2.86
C LEU A 43 24.25 1.62 4.38
N VAL A 44 24.28 2.86 4.86
CA VAL A 44 24.27 3.17 6.31
C VAL A 44 22.97 2.68 6.94
N ASP A 45 21.85 2.92 6.28
CA ASP A 45 20.53 2.56 6.75
C ASP A 45 20.34 1.04 6.93
N VAL A 46 20.61 0.27 5.86
CA VAL A 46 20.52 -1.19 5.92
C VAL A 46 21.55 -1.76 6.89
N SER A 47 22.74 -1.17 7.00
CA SER A 47 23.74 -1.57 8.01
C SER A 47 23.18 -1.40 9.42
N ILE A 48 22.58 -0.25 9.74
CA ILE A 48 21.97 0.00 11.05
C ILE A 48 20.85 -1.01 11.34
N ARG A 49 19.96 -1.26 10.37
CA ARG A 49 18.88 -2.25 10.54
C ARG A 49 19.41 -3.66 10.74
N PHE A 50 20.43 -4.05 9.97
CA PHE A 50 21.09 -5.34 10.09
C PHE A 50 21.75 -5.53 11.46
N TYR A 51 22.51 -4.53 11.94
CA TYR A 51 23.19 -4.59 13.24
C TYR A 51 22.23 -4.59 14.43
N LYS A 52 21.07 -3.93 14.32
CA LYS A 52 20.03 -3.94 15.36
C LYS A 52 19.21 -5.23 15.37
N SER A 53 19.23 -6.02 14.29
CA SER A 53 18.49 -7.28 14.23
C SER A 53 19.14 -8.35 15.13
N LYS A 54 18.31 -9.02 15.93
CA LYS A 54 18.78 -10.05 16.88
C LYS A 54 19.23 -11.35 16.20
N GLY A 55 18.82 -11.58 14.95
CA GLY A 55 19.14 -12.76 14.16
C GLY A 55 19.59 -12.38 12.76
N LYS A 56 20.91 -12.23 12.57
CA LYS A 56 21.51 -11.73 11.31
C LYS A 56 21.12 -12.55 10.08
N TRP A 57 21.15 -13.88 10.21
CA TRP A 57 20.79 -14.79 9.11
C TRP A 57 19.28 -14.84 8.82
N GLU A 58 18.46 -14.68 9.84
CA GLU A 58 17.01 -14.63 9.70
C GLU A 58 16.58 -13.29 9.08
N TYR A 59 17.27 -12.20 9.40
CA TYR A 59 17.09 -10.90 8.78
C TYR A 59 17.38 -10.93 7.27
N ILE A 60 18.49 -11.55 6.85
CA ILE A 60 18.84 -11.69 5.42
C ILE A 60 17.76 -12.47 4.65
N LYS A 61 17.23 -13.56 5.22
CA LYS A 61 16.19 -14.38 4.56
C LYS A 61 14.84 -13.68 4.47
N THR A 62 14.52 -12.83 5.45
CA THR A 62 13.24 -12.10 5.51
C THR A 62 13.27 -10.79 4.72
N HIS A 63 14.46 -10.18 4.55
CA HIS A 63 14.66 -8.89 3.87
C HIS A 63 15.74 -8.97 2.78
N PRO A 64 15.65 -9.91 1.81
CA PRO A 64 16.66 -10.05 0.76
C PRO A 64 16.79 -8.80 -0.12
N LEU A 65 15.73 -7.99 -0.21
CA LEU A 65 15.65 -6.77 -1.03
C LEU A 65 16.57 -5.65 -0.52
N ASP A 66 16.76 -5.55 0.79
CA ASP A 66 17.64 -4.56 1.42
C ASP A 66 19.09 -4.76 1.00
N PHE A 67 19.52 -6.01 0.87
CA PHE A 67 20.89 -6.36 0.47
C PHE A 67 21.12 -6.13 -1.02
N ILE A 68 20.10 -6.38 -1.84
CA ILE A 68 20.12 -6.01 -3.27
C ILE A 68 20.17 -4.48 -3.44
N ALA A 69 19.66 -3.70 -2.48
CA ALA A 69 19.76 -2.24 -2.48
C ALA A 69 21.19 -1.71 -2.23
N ILE A 70 22.04 -2.47 -1.53
CA ILE A 70 23.41 -2.07 -1.17
C ILE A 70 24.42 -2.39 -2.27
N ILE A 71 24.22 -3.44 -3.08
CA ILE A 71 25.26 -3.88 -4.03
C ILE A 71 25.45 -2.80 -5.11
N PRO A 72 26.67 -2.23 -5.27
CA PRO A 72 26.97 -1.26 -6.33
C PRO A 72 27.13 -2.02 -7.66
N PHE A 73 25.99 -2.34 -8.28
CA PHE A 73 25.93 -3.11 -9.53
C PHE A 73 26.65 -2.41 -10.70
N ASP A 74 26.92 -1.12 -10.58
CA ASP A 74 27.51 -0.29 -11.63
C ASP A 74 29.02 -0.54 -11.75
N ALA A 75 29.68 -0.88 -10.62
CA ALA A 75 31.12 -1.13 -10.55
C ALA A 75 31.51 -2.56 -10.99
N ILE A 76 30.62 -3.53 -10.83
CA ILE A 76 30.89 -4.95 -11.16
C ILE A 76 30.56 -5.27 -12.63
N PHE A 77 29.74 -4.47 -13.32
CA PHE A 77 29.12 -4.85 -14.60
C PHE A 77 29.37 -3.89 -15.78
N GLN A 78 30.58 -3.33 -15.92
CA GLN A 78 30.96 -2.62 -17.16
C GLN A 78 30.83 -3.47 -18.44
N LEU A 79 30.70 -4.81 -18.33
CA LEU A 79 30.52 -5.73 -19.46
C LEU A 79 29.07 -6.22 -19.75
N ALA A 80 28.08 -5.95 -18.90
CA ALA A 80 26.74 -6.54 -19.08
C ALA A 80 25.65 -5.49 -19.28
N ARG A 81 25.33 -5.21 -20.55
CA ARG A 81 24.13 -4.46 -21.00
C ARG A 81 22.82 -4.99 -20.36
N ILE A 82 22.84 -6.25 -19.87
CA ILE A 82 21.77 -6.99 -19.17
C ILE A 82 21.59 -6.55 -17.70
N ALA A 83 22.58 -5.96 -17.04
CA ALA A 83 22.47 -5.52 -15.63
C ALA A 83 21.40 -4.42 -15.41
N ARG A 84 21.02 -3.69 -16.47
CA ARG A 84 19.90 -2.74 -16.44
C ARG A 84 18.54 -3.42 -16.15
N LEU A 85 18.36 -4.69 -16.54
CA LEU A 85 17.14 -5.46 -16.24
C LEU A 85 17.06 -5.88 -14.77
N PHE A 86 18.19 -6.11 -14.11
CA PHE A 86 18.22 -6.38 -12.66
C PHE A 86 17.88 -5.14 -11.83
N ARG A 87 18.11 -3.92 -12.35
CA ARG A 87 17.63 -2.67 -11.73
C ARG A 87 16.09 -2.55 -11.74
N ALA A 88 15.43 -3.09 -12.76
CA ALA A 88 13.97 -3.17 -12.80
C ALA A 88 13.41 -4.13 -11.71
N ILE A 89 14.17 -5.16 -11.33
CA ILE A 89 13.81 -6.05 -10.21
C ILE A 89 13.87 -5.29 -8.89
N ARG A 90 14.84 -4.39 -8.69
CA ARG A 90 14.87 -3.48 -7.52
C ARG A 90 13.64 -2.57 -7.48
N LEU A 91 13.21 -2.03 -8.61
CA LEU A 91 11.98 -1.23 -8.74
C LEU A 91 10.73 -2.01 -8.36
N ILE A 92 10.61 -3.24 -8.87
CA ILE A 92 9.48 -4.14 -8.54
C ILE A 92 9.51 -4.51 -7.06
N ALA A 93 10.69 -4.76 -6.50
CA ALA A 93 10.89 -5.12 -5.10
C ALA A 93 10.51 -3.98 -4.13
N ILE A 94 11.03 -2.77 -4.38
CA ILE A 94 10.69 -1.57 -3.62
C ILE A 94 9.19 -1.29 -3.77
N GLY A 95 8.68 -1.30 -5.00
CA GLY A 95 7.25 -1.13 -5.29
C GLY A 95 6.36 -2.18 -4.60
N ALA A 96 6.76 -3.44 -4.59
CA ALA A 96 6.01 -4.52 -3.93
C ALA A 96 5.91 -4.32 -2.42
N HIS A 97 6.93 -3.75 -1.78
CA HIS A 97 6.85 -3.39 -0.36
C HIS A 97 5.75 -2.34 -0.11
N PHE A 98 5.68 -1.31 -0.95
CA PHE A 98 4.65 -0.26 -0.86
C PHE A 98 3.26 -0.71 -1.29
N LEU A 99 3.17 -1.68 -2.20
CA LEU A 99 1.90 -2.22 -2.66
C LEU A 99 1.27 -3.17 -1.63
N LYS A 100 2.05 -3.78 -0.74
CA LYS A 100 1.54 -4.74 0.25
C LYS A 100 0.46 -4.12 1.16
N PRO A 101 0.65 -2.95 1.81
CA PRO A 101 -0.42 -2.27 2.53
C PRO A 101 -1.65 -1.96 1.67
N VAL A 102 -1.45 -1.57 0.41
CA VAL A 102 -2.55 -1.28 -0.52
C VAL A 102 -3.37 -2.55 -0.80
N PHE A 103 -2.71 -3.69 -1.06
CA PHE A 103 -3.39 -4.97 -1.26
C PHE A 103 -4.12 -5.44 0.01
N ASP A 104 -3.54 -5.21 1.19
CA ASP A 104 -4.19 -5.53 2.46
C ASP A 104 -5.45 -4.67 2.69
N ILE A 105 -5.40 -3.38 2.37
CA ILE A 105 -6.56 -2.48 2.40
C ILE A 105 -7.65 -2.93 1.41
N VAL A 106 -7.29 -3.27 0.17
CA VAL A 106 -8.25 -3.74 -0.86
C VAL A 106 -8.96 -5.04 -0.46
N ARG A 107 -8.30 -5.88 0.33
CA ARG A 107 -8.91 -7.11 0.87
C ARG A 107 -9.78 -6.86 2.10
N THR A 108 -9.63 -5.72 2.76
CA THR A 108 -10.40 -5.35 3.95
C THR A 108 -11.86 -5.09 3.60
N ASN A 109 -12.78 -5.51 4.49
CA ASN A 109 -14.23 -5.32 4.38
C ASN A 109 -14.90 -5.81 3.09
N GLY A 110 -14.21 -6.54 2.21
CA GLY A 110 -14.74 -6.95 0.91
C GLY A 110 -14.60 -5.91 -0.20
N LEU A 111 -13.76 -4.87 -0.02
CA LEU A 111 -13.56 -3.78 -1.00
C LEU A 111 -13.23 -4.30 -2.41
N HIS A 112 -12.43 -5.36 -2.52
CA HIS A 112 -12.15 -6.05 -3.79
C HIS A 112 -13.42 -6.46 -4.57
N LYS A 113 -14.49 -6.88 -3.89
CA LYS A 113 -15.75 -7.26 -4.54
C LYS A 113 -16.46 -6.05 -5.13
N VAL A 114 -16.49 -4.94 -4.39
CA VAL A 114 -17.13 -3.70 -4.84
C VAL A 114 -16.34 -3.04 -5.97
N ILE A 115 -15.01 -3.05 -5.91
CA ILE A 115 -14.14 -2.62 -7.02
C ILE A 115 -14.45 -3.45 -8.27
N THR A 116 -14.47 -4.78 -8.14
CA THR A 116 -14.74 -5.68 -9.27
C THR A 116 -16.13 -5.46 -9.84
N CYS A 117 -17.14 -5.34 -8.99
CA CYS A 117 -18.52 -5.09 -9.41
C CYS A 117 -18.67 -3.73 -10.11
N THR A 118 -18.05 -2.67 -9.57
CA THR A 118 -18.06 -1.34 -10.19
C THR A 118 -17.34 -1.35 -11.54
N ALA A 119 -16.20 -2.03 -11.64
CA ALA A 119 -15.49 -2.19 -12.92
C ALA A 119 -16.35 -2.90 -13.96
N ILE A 120 -17.01 -4.00 -13.59
CA ILE A 120 -17.96 -4.71 -14.48
C ILE A 120 -19.08 -3.77 -14.90
N LEU A 121 -19.68 -3.01 -13.98
CA LEU A 121 -20.75 -2.06 -14.29
C LEU A 121 -20.28 -0.95 -15.25
N ILE A 122 -19.06 -0.44 -15.11
CA ILE A 122 -18.49 0.55 -16.03
C ILE A 122 -18.47 -0.01 -17.47
N PHE A 123 -17.94 -1.22 -17.67
CA PHE A 123 -17.87 -1.83 -19.01
C PHE A 123 -19.26 -2.22 -19.55
N VAL A 124 -20.11 -2.79 -18.69
CA VAL A 124 -21.45 -3.24 -19.09
C VAL A 124 -22.36 -2.06 -19.41
N SER A 125 -22.28 -0.96 -18.65
CA SER A 125 -23.10 0.24 -18.88
C SER A 125 -22.75 0.94 -20.18
N ALA A 126 -21.49 0.91 -20.62
CA ALA A 126 -21.04 1.56 -21.85
C ALA A 126 -21.74 1.03 -23.11
N ILE A 127 -22.17 -0.24 -23.12
CA ILE A 127 -22.86 -0.86 -24.28
C ILE A 127 -24.25 -0.24 -24.52
N PRO A 128 -25.22 -0.32 -23.59
CA PRO A 128 -26.54 0.26 -23.78
C PRO A 128 -26.51 1.78 -23.84
N ILE A 129 -25.68 2.45 -23.03
CA ILE A 129 -25.58 3.92 -23.03
C ILE A 129 -25.17 4.45 -24.41
N LYS A 130 -24.18 3.83 -25.05
CA LYS A 130 -23.77 4.20 -26.41
C LYS A 130 -24.91 4.09 -27.43
N THR A 131 -25.80 3.10 -27.26
CA THR A 131 -26.89 2.84 -28.21
C THR A 131 -28.10 3.76 -28.01
N ILE A 132 -28.33 4.23 -26.80
CA ILE A 132 -29.52 5.02 -26.46
C ILE A 132 -29.24 6.52 -26.40
N GLU A 133 -28.00 6.94 -26.14
CA GLU A 133 -27.64 8.35 -25.99
C GLU A 133 -27.06 8.94 -27.28
N PRO A 134 -27.71 9.94 -27.89
CA PRO A 134 -27.18 10.62 -29.07
C PRO A 134 -25.88 11.40 -28.81
N SER A 135 -25.66 11.82 -27.56
CA SER A 135 -24.47 12.57 -27.13
C SER A 135 -23.19 11.72 -27.10
N MET A 136 -23.30 10.40 -27.27
CA MET A 136 -22.18 9.45 -27.19
C MET A 136 -21.95 8.78 -28.55
N GLU A 137 -21.07 9.38 -29.35
CA GLU A 137 -20.82 8.95 -30.73
C GLU A 137 -20.11 7.59 -30.81
N SER A 138 -19.21 7.31 -29.86
CA SER A 138 -18.41 6.08 -29.81
C SER A 138 -18.56 5.30 -28.50
N TYR A 139 -18.17 4.01 -28.51
CA TYR A 139 -18.06 3.22 -27.27
C TYR A 139 -16.98 3.75 -26.33
N ALA A 140 -15.99 4.48 -26.86
CA ALA A 140 -14.97 5.12 -26.04
C ALA A 140 -15.57 6.28 -25.23
N ASP A 141 -16.47 7.06 -25.83
CA ASP A 141 -17.17 8.16 -25.14
C ASP A 141 -18.09 7.64 -24.04
N ALA A 142 -18.81 6.56 -24.33
CA ALA A 142 -19.65 5.89 -23.33
C ALA A 142 -18.83 5.32 -22.17
N LEU A 143 -17.68 4.69 -22.45
CA LEU A 143 -16.78 4.19 -21.42
C LEU A 143 -16.16 5.32 -20.60
N TRP A 144 -15.73 6.40 -21.27
CA TRP A 144 -15.22 7.62 -20.64
C TRP A 144 -16.25 8.20 -19.66
N TRP A 145 -17.48 8.40 -20.12
CA TRP A 145 -18.57 8.89 -19.29
C TRP A 145 -18.85 7.97 -18.10
N SER A 146 -18.87 6.64 -18.31
CA SER A 146 -19.09 5.68 -17.23
C SER A 146 -17.98 5.75 -16.17
N ILE A 147 -16.72 5.90 -16.57
CA ILE A 147 -15.59 6.08 -15.64
C ILE A 147 -15.74 7.39 -14.86
N VAL A 148 -15.98 8.50 -15.56
CA VAL A 148 -16.11 9.84 -14.97
C VAL A 148 -17.27 9.89 -13.97
N THR A 149 -18.36 9.19 -14.26
CA THR A 149 -19.54 9.10 -13.39
C THR A 149 -19.28 8.19 -12.19
N ALA A 150 -18.73 6.98 -12.39
CA ALA A 150 -18.44 6.04 -11.31
C ALA A 150 -17.36 6.55 -10.34
N THR A 151 -16.44 7.37 -10.84
CA THR A 151 -15.41 8.03 -10.01
C THR A 151 -15.89 9.32 -9.37
N THR A 152 -17.14 9.73 -9.61
CA THR A 152 -17.76 10.96 -9.10
C THR A 152 -17.06 12.26 -9.56
N VAL A 153 -16.27 12.20 -10.64
CA VAL A 153 -15.58 13.39 -11.19
C VAL A 153 -16.58 14.33 -11.87
N GLY A 154 -17.44 13.78 -12.74
CA GLY A 154 -18.55 14.52 -13.33
C GLY A 154 -18.15 15.78 -14.13
N TYR A 155 -17.27 15.65 -15.12
CA TYR A 155 -16.86 16.79 -15.97
C TYR A 155 -18.03 17.51 -16.65
N GLY A 156 -19.11 16.78 -16.97
CA GLY A 156 -20.30 17.34 -17.61
C GLY A 156 -20.13 17.65 -19.10
N ASP A 157 -19.03 17.18 -19.70
CA ASP A 157 -18.74 17.21 -21.13
C ASP A 157 -19.70 16.35 -21.95
N ILE A 158 -20.05 15.18 -21.41
CA ILE A 158 -21.03 14.27 -22.00
C ILE A 158 -21.96 13.78 -20.89
N SER A 159 -23.26 13.68 -21.17
CA SER A 159 -24.24 13.21 -20.18
C SER A 159 -25.44 12.55 -20.84
N PRO A 160 -26.11 11.61 -20.12
CA PRO A 160 -27.30 10.95 -20.63
C PRO A 160 -28.51 11.88 -20.58
N GLU A 161 -29.13 12.06 -21.73
CA GLU A 161 -30.31 12.87 -21.92
C GLU A 161 -31.58 12.03 -21.87
N THR A 162 -31.50 10.74 -22.26
CA THR A 162 -32.67 9.86 -22.28
C THR A 162 -33.07 9.38 -20.89
N ASN A 163 -34.36 9.07 -20.73
CA ASN A 163 -34.89 8.51 -19.48
C ASN A 163 -34.19 7.19 -19.11
N ILE A 164 -33.91 6.33 -20.09
CA ILE A 164 -33.24 5.04 -19.86
C ILE A 164 -31.78 5.26 -19.47
N GLY A 165 -31.06 6.15 -20.15
CA GLY A 165 -29.68 6.47 -19.79
C GLY A 165 -29.55 7.10 -18.41
N ARG A 166 -30.52 7.92 -17.99
CA ARG A 166 -30.59 8.45 -16.62
C ARG A 166 -30.79 7.35 -15.56
N VAL A 167 -31.58 6.31 -15.86
CA VAL A 167 -31.70 5.16 -14.95
C VAL A 167 -30.37 4.40 -14.83
N ILE A 168 -29.67 4.19 -15.95
CA ILE A 168 -28.33 3.58 -15.93
C ILE A 168 -27.35 4.44 -15.12
N ALA A 169 -27.40 5.75 -15.29
CA ALA A 169 -26.59 6.70 -14.54
C ALA A 169 -26.87 6.62 -13.03
N LEU A 170 -28.14 6.52 -12.61
CA LEU A 170 -28.50 6.37 -11.21
C LEU A 170 -27.88 5.12 -10.58
N ILE A 171 -27.95 3.99 -11.27
CA ILE A 171 -27.31 2.74 -10.81
C ILE A 171 -25.81 2.96 -10.68
N LEU A 172 -25.16 3.52 -11.71
CA LEU A 172 -23.71 3.73 -11.71
C LEU A 172 -23.25 4.70 -10.60
N MET A 173 -24.02 5.76 -10.33
CA MET A 173 -23.75 6.72 -9.27
C MET A 173 -23.83 6.10 -7.87
N ILE A 174 -24.83 5.24 -7.62
CA ILE A 174 -24.96 4.51 -6.33
C ILE A 174 -23.71 3.67 -6.07
N PHE A 175 -23.22 2.95 -7.09
CA PHE A 175 -22.00 2.16 -6.98
C PHE A 175 -20.76 3.03 -6.81
N GLY A 176 -20.66 4.17 -7.50
CA GLY A 176 -19.56 5.12 -7.34
C GLY A 176 -19.44 5.68 -5.92
N ILE A 177 -20.55 6.16 -5.36
CA ILE A 177 -20.59 6.66 -3.98
C ILE A 177 -20.27 5.53 -2.98
N GLY A 178 -20.85 4.35 -3.20
CA GLY A 178 -20.58 3.16 -2.40
C GLY A 178 -19.11 2.76 -2.41
N LEU A 179 -18.46 2.83 -3.57
CA LEU A 179 -17.04 2.54 -3.74
C LEU A 179 -16.18 3.51 -2.91
N ILE A 180 -16.42 4.82 -2.98
CA ILE A 180 -15.66 5.82 -2.23
C ILE A 180 -15.85 5.63 -0.71
N GLY A 181 -17.10 5.41 -0.28
CA GLY A 181 -17.39 5.13 1.14
C GLY A 181 -16.67 3.87 1.63
N MET A 182 -16.65 2.82 0.82
CA MET A 182 -16.00 1.56 1.16
C MET A 182 -14.47 1.64 1.15
N ILE A 183 -13.87 2.43 0.23
CA ILE A 183 -12.44 2.73 0.25
C ILE A 183 -12.09 3.42 1.56
N THR A 184 -12.82 4.48 1.91
CA THR A 184 -12.61 5.25 3.14
C THR A 184 -12.75 4.37 4.38
N GLY A 185 -13.82 3.56 4.45
CA GLY A 185 -14.05 2.64 5.56
C GLY A 185 -12.98 1.55 5.66
N SER A 186 -12.53 1.00 4.53
CA SER A 186 -11.48 -0.04 4.52
C SER A 186 -10.13 0.50 4.97
N ILE A 187 -9.79 1.73 4.57
CA ILE A 187 -8.59 2.43 5.06
C ILE A 187 -8.70 2.64 6.57
N ALA A 188 -9.82 3.17 7.05
CA ALA A 188 -10.05 3.38 8.47
C ALA A 188 -9.94 2.07 9.27
N THR A 189 -10.60 0.99 8.82
CA THR A 189 -10.51 -0.33 9.45
C THR A 189 -9.08 -0.89 9.42
N TYR A 190 -8.34 -0.73 8.33
CA TYR A 190 -6.95 -1.19 8.24
C TYR A 190 -6.06 -0.51 9.30
N PHE A 191 -6.20 0.81 9.50
CA PHE A 191 -5.44 1.52 10.53
C PHE A 191 -5.93 1.27 11.96
N LEU A 192 -7.25 1.12 12.15
CA LEU A 192 -7.86 0.90 13.47
C LEU A 192 -7.68 -0.54 13.97
N SER A 193 -7.72 -1.53 13.08
CA SER A 193 -7.57 -2.94 13.46
C SER A 193 -6.21 -3.27 14.09
N GLY A 194 -5.17 -2.49 13.77
CA GLY A 194 -3.88 -2.55 14.48
C GLY A 194 -3.92 -1.96 15.90
N GLN A 195 -4.63 -0.84 16.10
CA GLN A 195 -4.73 -0.16 17.40
C GLN A 195 -5.75 -0.79 18.36
N GLN A 196 -6.83 -1.36 17.83
CA GLN A 196 -7.94 -1.90 18.62
C GLN A 196 -7.62 -3.27 19.20
N LYS A 197 -6.81 -4.09 18.50
CA LYS A 197 -6.28 -5.34 19.06
C LYS A 197 -5.33 -5.07 20.25
N GLU A 198 -4.48 -4.06 20.13
CA GLU A 198 -3.55 -3.68 21.20
C GLU A 198 -4.31 -3.13 22.43
N HIS A 199 -5.26 -2.22 22.22
CA HIS A 199 -6.07 -1.67 23.32
C HIS A 199 -6.99 -2.71 23.97
N GLY A 200 -7.69 -3.53 23.19
CA GLY A 200 -8.59 -4.57 23.74
C GLY A 200 -7.84 -5.63 24.52
N ALA A 201 -6.66 -6.05 24.07
CA ALA A 201 -5.83 -7.00 24.82
C ALA A 201 -5.29 -6.38 26.12
N ILE A 202 -4.87 -5.10 26.10
CA ILE A 202 -4.41 -4.40 27.32
C ILE A 202 -5.57 -4.21 28.31
N GLU A 203 -6.76 -3.89 27.84
CA GLU A 203 -7.95 -3.68 28.67
C GLU A 203 -8.43 -5.00 29.28
N PHE A 204 -8.41 -6.09 28.52
CA PHE A 204 -8.63 -7.45 29.01
C PHE A 204 -7.59 -7.86 30.06
N ILE A 205 -6.30 -7.62 29.81
CA ILE A 205 -5.23 -7.90 30.79
C ILE A 205 -5.44 -7.10 32.08
N LYS A 206 -5.84 -5.83 31.98
CA LYS A 206 -6.14 -4.98 33.15
C LYS A 206 -7.34 -5.49 33.94
N SER A 207 -8.43 -5.89 33.27
CA SER A 207 -9.60 -6.44 33.96
C SER A 207 -9.25 -7.73 34.67
N GLU A 208 -8.43 -8.57 34.06
CA GLU A 208 -8.10 -9.87 34.64
C GLU A 208 -7.10 -9.77 35.80
N LEU A 209 -6.13 -8.85 35.70
CA LEU A 209 -5.26 -8.46 36.83
C LEU A 209 -6.04 -7.91 38.04
N SER A 210 -7.22 -7.34 37.84
CA SER A 210 -8.03 -6.81 38.95
C SER A 210 -8.66 -7.91 39.82
N ARG A 211 -8.73 -9.14 39.31
CA ARG A 211 -9.22 -10.34 40.01
C ARG A 211 -8.12 -11.39 40.20
N TYR A 212 -6.87 -10.95 40.33
CA TYR A 212 -5.71 -11.85 40.29
C TYR A 212 -5.71 -12.94 41.36
N GLU A 213 -6.37 -12.71 42.50
CA GLU A 213 -6.49 -13.69 43.60
C GLU A 213 -7.44 -14.85 43.26
N GLU A 214 -8.32 -14.67 42.27
CA GLU A 214 -9.32 -15.65 41.84
C GLU A 214 -8.89 -16.40 40.56
N LEU A 215 -7.74 -16.05 39.98
CA LEU A 215 -7.21 -16.67 38.77
C LEU A 215 -6.73 -18.10 39.04
N SER A 216 -7.14 -19.03 38.19
CA SER A 216 -6.48 -20.33 38.13
C SER A 216 -5.07 -20.20 37.53
N GLU A 217 -4.20 -21.16 37.85
CA GLU A 217 -2.84 -21.24 37.28
C GLU A 217 -2.85 -21.23 35.74
N GLU A 218 -3.84 -21.87 35.11
CA GLU A 218 -3.97 -21.90 33.64
C GLU A 218 -4.32 -20.52 33.06
N GLU A 219 -5.18 -19.77 33.72
CA GLU A 219 -5.57 -18.43 33.29
C GLU A 219 -4.42 -17.43 33.49
N PHE A 220 -3.68 -17.57 34.59
CA PHE A 220 -2.49 -16.76 34.86
C PHE A 220 -1.40 -16.99 33.80
N GLU A 221 -1.12 -18.24 33.43
CA GLU A 221 -0.18 -18.58 32.35
C GLU A 221 -0.63 -18.03 30.99
N ARG A 222 -1.92 -18.09 30.67
CA ARG A 222 -2.45 -17.45 29.44
C ARG A 222 -2.21 -15.95 29.43
N LEU A 223 -2.39 -15.29 30.56
CA LEU A 223 -2.15 -13.85 30.76
C LEU A 223 -0.68 -13.50 30.49
N LEU A 224 0.26 -14.31 31.03
CA LEU A 224 1.70 -14.15 30.79
C LEU A 224 2.07 -14.35 29.31
N VAL A 225 1.43 -15.30 28.63
CA VAL A 225 1.61 -15.52 27.19
C VAL A 225 1.13 -14.30 26.38
N LEU A 226 -0.05 -13.77 26.68
CA LEU A 226 -0.60 -12.57 26.02
C LEU A 226 0.29 -11.34 26.24
N MET A 227 0.75 -11.11 27.48
CA MET A 227 1.68 -10.02 27.80
C MET A 227 3.00 -10.15 27.03
N ASN A 228 3.54 -11.37 26.92
CA ASN A 228 4.74 -11.64 26.14
C ASN A 228 4.54 -11.43 24.63
N GLN A 229 3.37 -11.73 24.10
CA GLN A 229 3.02 -11.45 22.71
C GLN A 229 2.95 -9.95 22.44
N LEU A 230 2.23 -9.17 23.25
CA LEU A 230 2.16 -7.71 23.14
C LEU A 230 3.55 -7.07 23.25
N ARG A 231 4.38 -7.56 24.18
CA ARG A 231 5.78 -7.09 24.32
C ARG A 231 6.63 -7.40 23.08
N LYS A 232 6.40 -8.54 22.41
CA LYS A 232 7.09 -8.91 21.16
C LYS A 232 6.62 -8.06 19.98
N GLU A 233 5.31 -7.78 19.86
CA GLU A 233 4.76 -6.92 18.80
C GLU A 233 5.28 -5.48 18.92
N LYS A 234 5.28 -4.91 20.12
CA LYS A 234 5.85 -3.57 20.35
C LYS A 234 7.34 -3.48 20.03
N LYS A 235 8.10 -4.57 20.23
CA LYS A 235 9.52 -4.67 19.82
C LYS A 235 9.74 -4.84 18.31
N LYS A 236 8.73 -5.27 17.54
CA LYS A 236 8.81 -5.34 16.08
C LYS A 236 8.53 -3.98 15.41
N ILE A 237 7.76 -3.12 16.07
CA ILE A 237 7.36 -1.79 15.58
C ILE A 237 8.30 -0.67 16.08
N GLY A 238 9.00 -0.90 17.19
CA GLY A 238 9.81 0.10 17.90
C GLY A 238 11.24 0.26 17.44
#